data_AF-A0A971SXD3-F1
#
_entry.id   AF-A0A971SXD3-F1
#
_cell.length_a   1.000
_cell.length_b   1.000
_cell.length_c   1.000
_cell.angle_alpha   90.00
_cell.angle_beta   90.00
_cell.angle_gamma   90.00
#
_symmetry.space_group_name_H-M   'P 1'
#
loop_
_entity.id
_entity.type
_entity.pdbx_description
1 polymer ?
#
loop_
_entity_poly.entity_id
_entity_poly.type
_entity_poly.pdbx_seq_one_letter_code
_entity_poly.pdbx_strand_id
1 'polypeptide(L)'
;MDKKKLERINELSRISRRRALTETEAAEQRELRAEYIREFRARMTGILDNSVILYPDGTREYVRDRKKMKKTDKLNLTPDMPLSVVTRGVGETEALGRRLSELLLEDNSLPRYVALYGGLGAGKTSFVRGFVSGLSTARVKSPTFVLVHEYPASPAPVYHFDMYRIEGEDDLYSVGYYDYLSKDGFILVEWSERVPWALPDRRIEVIIENKDIASPDSRQIKMRLICEDRHENTRT
;
A
#
# COMPACT_ATOMS: atom_id res chain seq x y z
N MET A 1 -4.58 -17.63 -3.45
CA MET A 1 -5.10 -17.51 -4.82
C MET A 1 -4.10 -18.15 -5.75
N ASP A 2 -4.58 -18.94 -6.71
CA ASP A 2 -3.72 -19.63 -7.69
C ASP A 2 -3.11 -18.64 -8.70
N LYS A 3 -1.90 -18.94 -9.20
CA LYS A 3 -1.13 -18.13 -10.15
C LYS A 3 -1.95 -17.77 -11.40
N LYS A 4 -2.77 -18.69 -11.89
CA LYS A 4 -3.65 -18.48 -13.06
C LYS A 4 -4.65 -17.34 -12.84
N LYS A 5 -5.23 -17.23 -11.65
CA LYS A 5 -6.17 -16.14 -11.31
C LYS A 5 -5.45 -14.80 -11.26
N LEU A 6 -4.21 -14.78 -10.78
CA LEU A 6 -3.39 -13.55 -10.76
C LEU A 6 -3.01 -13.10 -12.17
N GLU A 7 -2.60 -14.04 -13.03
CA GLU A 7 -2.33 -13.78 -14.44
C GLU A 7 -3.57 -13.25 -15.16
N ARG A 8 -4.75 -13.80 -14.86
CA ARG A 8 -6.03 -13.34 -15.41
C ARG A 8 -6.40 -11.93 -14.97
N ILE A 9 -6.19 -11.57 -13.69
CA ILE A 9 -6.36 -10.19 -13.22
C ILE A 9 -5.47 -9.23 -14.03
N ASN A 10 -4.19 -9.59 -14.21
CA ASN A 10 -3.24 -8.77 -14.98
C ASN A 10 -3.63 -8.67 -16.46
N GLU A 11 -4.11 -9.75 -17.06
CA GLU A 11 -4.61 -9.78 -18.44
C GLU A 11 -5.82 -8.86 -18.62
N LEU A 12 -6.84 -9.00 -17.76
CA LEU A 12 -8.05 -8.17 -17.81
C LEU A 12 -7.72 -6.69 -17.62
N SER A 13 -6.76 -6.35 -16.75
CA SER A 13 -6.21 -4.98 -16.65
C SER A 13 -5.57 -4.51 -17.95
N ARG A 14 -4.75 -5.33 -18.62
CA ARG A 14 -4.18 -4.94 -19.92
C ARG A 14 -5.23 -4.75 -21.01
N ILE A 15 -6.32 -5.52 -20.97
CA ILE A 15 -7.44 -5.37 -21.91
C ILE A 15 -8.18 -4.06 -21.63
N SER A 16 -8.49 -3.72 -20.36
CA SER A 16 -9.17 -2.47 -20.02
C SER A 16 -8.41 -1.22 -20.46
N ARG A 17 -7.07 -1.30 -20.54
CA ARG A 17 -6.25 -0.22 -21.11
C ARG A 17 -6.39 -0.01 -22.61
N ARG A 18 -6.76 -1.06 -23.35
CA ARG A 18 -6.85 -1.03 -24.81
C ARG A 18 -8.27 -0.85 -25.31
N ARG A 19 -9.26 -1.36 -24.57
CA ARG A 19 -10.68 -1.27 -24.90
C ARG A 19 -11.56 -1.39 -23.65
N ALA A 20 -12.81 -0.95 -23.76
CA ALA A 20 -13.82 -1.25 -22.77
C ALA A 20 -13.99 -2.78 -22.60
N LEU A 21 -14.10 -3.23 -21.36
CA LEU A 21 -14.41 -4.62 -21.02
C LEU A 21 -15.87 -4.93 -21.37
N THR A 22 -16.14 -6.17 -21.78
CA THR A 22 -17.52 -6.67 -21.85
C THR A 22 -18.11 -6.78 -20.44
N GLU A 23 -19.43 -6.86 -20.32
CA GLU A 23 -20.08 -7.06 -19.02
C GLU A 23 -19.59 -8.32 -18.29
N THR A 24 -19.32 -9.39 -19.06
CA THR A 24 -18.77 -10.65 -18.54
C THR A 24 -17.34 -10.49 -18.05
N GLU A 25 -16.47 -9.82 -18.82
CA GLU A 25 -15.08 -9.53 -18.43
C GLU A 25 -15.04 -8.62 -17.19
N ALA A 26 -15.92 -7.61 -17.12
CA ALA A 26 -16.00 -6.72 -15.97
C ALA A 26 -16.54 -7.42 -14.71
N ALA A 27 -17.48 -8.36 -14.85
CA ALA A 27 -17.94 -9.19 -13.74
C ALA A 27 -16.83 -10.13 -13.24
N GLU A 28 -16.13 -10.82 -14.15
CA GLU A 28 -14.99 -11.69 -13.84
C GLU A 28 -13.87 -10.92 -13.14
N GLN A 29 -13.50 -9.74 -13.67
CA GLN A 29 -12.46 -8.89 -13.08
C GLN A 29 -12.84 -8.45 -11.66
N ARG A 30 -14.10 -8.07 -11.42
CA ARG A 30 -14.59 -7.70 -10.08
C ARG A 30 -14.52 -8.87 -9.11
N GLU A 31 -14.93 -10.06 -9.52
CA GLU A 31 -14.91 -11.25 -8.66
C GLU A 31 -13.48 -11.68 -8.28
N LEU A 32 -12.58 -11.73 -9.27
CA LEU A 32 -11.18 -12.09 -9.05
C LEU A 32 -10.45 -11.08 -8.16
N ARG A 33 -10.69 -9.78 -8.36
CA ARG A 33 -10.17 -8.72 -7.48
C ARG A 33 -10.74 -8.86 -6.06
N ALA A 34 -12.03 -9.14 -5.95
CA ALA A 34 -12.69 -9.33 -4.66
C ALA A 34 -12.08 -10.49 -3.88
N GLU A 35 -11.82 -11.62 -4.53
CA GLU A 35 -11.12 -12.77 -3.94
C GLU A 35 -9.71 -12.40 -3.48
N TYR A 36 -8.93 -11.75 -4.34
CA TYR A 36 -7.56 -11.34 -4.04
C TYR A 36 -7.48 -10.38 -2.83
N ILE A 37 -8.39 -9.41 -2.76
CA ILE A 37 -8.44 -8.48 -1.64
C ILE A 37 -8.89 -9.17 -0.34
N ARG A 38 -9.85 -10.10 -0.42
CA ARG A 38 -10.24 -10.92 0.75
C ARG A 38 -9.06 -11.73 1.28
N GLU A 39 -8.26 -12.32 0.41
CA GLU A 39 -7.07 -13.08 0.83
C GLU A 39 -5.97 -12.19 1.43
N PHE A 40 -5.66 -11.05 0.79
CA PHE A 40 -4.72 -10.07 1.34
C PHE A 40 -5.13 -9.67 2.76
N ARG A 41 -6.43 -9.42 2.98
CA ARG A 41 -6.93 -9.04 4.29
C ARG A 41 -6.91 -10.15 5.31
N ALA A 42 -7.25 -11.38 4.93
CA ALA A 42 -7.14 -12.55 5.79
C ALA A 42 -5.69 -12.77 6.28
N ARG A 43 -4.71 -12.44 5.43
CA ARG A 43 -3.27 -12.48 5.77
C ARG A 43 -2.87 -11.30 6.65
N MET A 44 -3.33 -10.09 6.34
CA MET A 44 -3.18 -8.92 7.20
C MET A 44 -3.80 -9.14 8.58
N THR A 45 -4.82 -9.99 8.75
CA THR A 45 -5.50 -10.15 10.05
C THR A 45 -4.61 -10.66 11.18
N GLY A 46 -3.44 -11.26 10.89
CA GLY A 46 -2.42 -11.56 11.91
C GLY A 46 -1.60 -10.34 12.36
N ILE A 47 -1.54 -9.31 11.52
CA ILE A 47 -0.93 -8.00 11.79
C ILE A 47 -1.88 -7.09 12.59
N LEU A 48 -3.19 -7.42 12.60
CA LEU A 48 -4.27 -6.55 13.09
C LEU A 48 -4.67 -6.70 14.55
N ASP A 49 -3.98 -7.48 15.36
CA ASP A 49 -4.27 -7.47 16.80
C ASP A 49 -4.22 -6.03 17.34
N ASN A 50 -5.34 -5.55 17.88
CA ASN A 50 -5.58 -4.18 18.35
C ASN A 50 -5.78 -3.10 17.27
N SER A 51 -6.10 -3.47 16.03
CA SER A 51 -6.42 -2.53 14.94
C SER A 51 -7.92 -2.24 14.82
N VAL A 52 -8.28 -1.18 14.09
CA VAL A 52 -9.69 -0.74 13.92
C VAL A 52 -10.05 -0.65 12.45
N ILE A 53 -10.82 -1.62 11.99
CA ILE A 53 -11.39 -1.64 10.65
C ILE A 53 -12.44 -0.53 10.54
N LEU A 54 -12.34 0.34 9.54
CA LEU A 54 -13.25 1.46 9.31
C LEU A 54 -14.06 1.21 8.03
N TYR A 55 -15.37 1.01 8.19
CA TYR A 55 -16.30 0.73 7.11
C TYR A 55 -16.64 2.00 6.30
N PRO A 56 -17.08 1.86 5.02
CA PRO A 56 -17.47 2.99 4.18
C PRO A 56 -18.61 3.84 4.74
N ASP A 57 -19.48 3.23 5.55
CA ASP A 57 -20.56 3.90 6.28
C ASP A 57 -20.07 4.63 7.56
N GLY A 58 -18.76 4.64 7.81
CA GLY A 58 -18.13 5.25 8.97
C GLY A 58 -18.10 4.37 10.22
N THR A 59 -18.66 3.16 10.18
CA THR A 59 -18.65 2.25 11.33
C THR A 59 -17.24 1.70 11.60
N ARG A 60 -16.97 1.30 12.84
CA ARG A 60 -15.66 0.87 13.31
C ARG A 60 -15.75 -0.52 13.93
N GLU A 61 -14.93 -1.46 13.47
CA GLU A 61 -14.77 -2.77 14.12
C GLU A 61 -13.36 -2.92 14.68
N TYR A 62 -13.28 -3.10 15.99
CA TYR A 62 -12.03 -3.33 16.71
C TYR A 62 -11.63 -4.79 16.59
N VAL A 63 -10.52 -5.06 15.92
CA VAL A 63 -9.92 -6.37 15.86
C VAL A 63 -9.24 -6.65 17.20
N ARG A 64 -9.94 -7.36 18.08
CA ARG A 64 -9.43 -7.73 19.41
C ARG A 64 -8.85 -9.14 19.39
N ASP A 65 -7.65 -9.25 19.95
CA ASP A 65 -6.91 -10.46 20.37
C ASP A 65 -7.45 -11.79 19.79
N ARG A 66 -6.90 -12.17 18.64
CA ARG A 66 -7.38 -13.30 17.83
C ARG A 66 -7.37 -14.64 18.58
N LYS A 67 -6.61 -14.76 19.68
CA LYS A 67 -6.60 -15.94 20.56
C LYS A 67 -7.97 -16.27 21.16
N LYS A 68 -8.95 -15.35 21.14
CA LYS A 68 -10.31 -15.55 21.65
C LYS A 68 -11.42 -15.56 20.58
N MET A 69 -11.09 -15.34 19.30
CA MET A 69 -12.10 -15.31 18.23
C MET A 69 -12.54 -16.73 17.85
N LYS A 70 -13.85 -16.93 17.71
CA LYS A 70 -14.43 -18.18 17.19
C LYS A 70 -14.19 -18.26 15.68
N LYS A 71 -14.11 -19.48 15.13
CA LYS A 71 -13.95 -19.75 13.68
C LYS A 71 -15.04 -19.09 12.80
N THR A 72 -16.14 -18.66 13.43
CA THR A 72 -17.30 -17.97 12.86
C THR A 72 -17.20 -16.45 12.84
N ASP A 73 -16.20 -15.85 13.52
CA ASP A 73 -16.01 -14.41 13.60
C ASP A 73 -15.28 -13.91 12.33
N LYS A 74 -15.94 -14.08 11.18
CA LYS A 74 -15.44 -13.55 9.91
C LYS A 74 -15.60 -12.04 9.93
N LEU A 75 -14.48 -11.32 10.06
CA LEU A 75 -14.38 -9.89 9.75
C LEU A 75 -14.98 -9.63 8.36
N ASN A 76 -16.06 -8.86 8.30
CA ASN A 76 -16.77 -8.56 7.06
C ASN A 76 -16.04 -7.49 6.25
N LEU A 77 -14.93 -7.89 5.64
CA LEU A 77 -14.05 -7.02 4.89
C LEU A 77 -14.42 -7.04 3.40
N THR A 78 -15.10 -6.01 2.91
CA THR A 78 -15.46 -5.86 1.48
C THR A 78 -14.28 -5.34 0.65
N PRO A 79 -14.02 -5.84 -0.58
CA PRO A 79 -12.84 -5.50 -1.40
C PRO A 79 -12.48 -4.00 -1.50
N ASP A 80 -13.48 -3.13 -1.46
CA ASP A 80 -13.31 -1.70 -1.74
C ASP A 80 -12.87 -0.88 -0.50
N MET A 81 -12.70 -1.54 0.65
CA MET A 81 -12.54 -0.91 1.96
C MET A 81 -11.08 -0.88 2.48
N PRO A 82 -10.51 0.28 2.82
CA PRO A 82 -9.17 0.32 3.36
C PRO A 82 -9.11 -0.33 4.75
N LEU A 83 -8.05 -1.09 4.98
CA LEU A 83 -7.69 -1.50 6.33
C LEU A 83 -7.25 -0.28 7.13
N SER A 84 -7.89 0.02 8.25
CA SER A 84 -7.55 1.16 9.10
C SER A 84 -6.87 0.69 10.39
N VAL A 85 -5.83 1.39 10.82
CA VAL A 85 -5.08 1.14 12.05
C VAL A 85 -4.85 2.47 12.73
N VAL A 86 -4.99 2.50 14.06
CA VAL A 86 -4.58 3.65 14.85
C VAL A 86 -3.24 3.33 15.49
N THR A 87 -2.25 4.19 15.26
CA THR A 87 -0.99 4.16 15.99
C THR A 87 -0.97 5.31 17.01
N ARG A 88 -0.29 5.11 18.13
CA ARG A 88 -0.19 6.06 19.27
C ARG A 88 1.16 6.75 19.36
N GLY A 89 2.03 6.52 18.38
CA GLY A 89 3.33 7.14 18.29
C GLY A 89 4.19 6.59 17.17
N VAL A 90 5.42 7.10 17.11
CA VAL A 90 6.41 6.75 16.08
C VAL A 90 6.73 5.25 16.10
N GLY A 91 6.95 4.67 17.28
CA GLY A 91 7.30 3.24 17.41
C GLY A 91 6.20 2.31 16.91
N GLU A 92 4.92 2.62 17.14
CA GLU A 92 3.80 1.83 16.59
C GLU A 92 3.66 2.01 15.07
N THR A 93 3.94 3.20 14.56
CA THR A 93 3.98 3.47 13.11
C THR A 93 5.09 2.70 12.42
N GLU A 94 6.28 2.66 13.03
CA GLU A 94 7.41 1.85 12.57
C GLU A 94 7.10 0.36 12.65
N ALA A 95 6.49 -0.10 13.75
CA ALA A 95 6.08 -1.50 13.88
C ALA A 95 5.07 -1.91 12.81
N LEU A 96 4.13 -1.03 12.43
CA LEU A 96 3.20 -1.29 11.34
C LEU A 96 3.92 -1.39 9.99
N GLY A 97 4.86 -0.48 9.70
CA GLY A 97 5.68 -0.55 8.50
C GLY A 97 6.48 -1.86 8.42
N ARG A 98 7.10 -2.28 9.54
CA ARG A 98 7.85 -3.54 9.64
C ARG A 98 6.96 -4.75 9.36
N ARG A 99 5.77 -4.80 9.95
CA ARG A 99 4.82 -5.89 9.72
C ARG A 99 4.40 -5.98 8.26
N LEU A 100 4.23 -4.84 7.59
CA LEU A 100 3.93 -4.83 6.16
C LEU A 100 5.07 -5.44 5.34
N SER A 101 6.34 -5.09 5.62
CA SER A 101 7.46 -5.67 4.87
C SER A 101 7.60 -7.18 5.08
N GLU A 102 7.42 -7.67 6.31
CA GLU A 102 7.39 -9.10 6.63
C GLU A 102 6.30 -9.83 5.82
N LEU A 103 5.08 -9.28 5.73
CA LEU A 103 4.03 -9.86 4.90
C LEU A 103 4.40 -9.91 3.41
N LEU A 104 4.98 -8.85 2.86
CA LEU A 104 5.33 -8.80 1.44
C LEU A 104 6.49 -9.74 1.09
N LEU A 105 7.30 -10.15 2.07
CA LEU A 105 8.30 -11.20 1.88
C LEU A 105 7.66 -12.59 1.80
N GLU A 106 6.69 -12.87 2.66
CA GLU A 106 6.03 -14.17 2.73
C GLU A 106 5.11 -14.41 1.54
N ASP A 107 4.62 -13.34 0.91
CA ASP A 107 3.60 -13.40 -0.13
C ASP A 107 4.00 -12.66 -1.41
N ASN A 108 4.73 -13.37 -2.27
CA ASN A 108 5.14 -12.89 -3.58
C ASN A 108 3.98 -12.59 -4.55
N SER A 109 2.72 -12.90 -4.19
CA SER A 109 1.58 -12.48 -4.99
C SER A 109 1.27 -11.00 -4.81
N LEU A 110 1.67 -10.37 -3.69
CA LEU A 110 1.45 -8.96 -3.39
C LEU A 110 2.42 -8.03 -4.15
N PRO A 111 2.00 -6.81 -4.49
CA PRO A 111 2.89 -5.86 -5.15
C PRO A 111 3.97 -5.38 -4.17
N ARG A 112 5.21 -5.25 -4.67
CA ARG A 112 6.34 -4.68 -3.92
C ARG A 112 6.40 -3.15 -3.96
N TYR A 113 5.40 -2.51 -4.58
CA TYR A 113 5.26 -1.07 -4.66
C TYR A 113 4.30 -0.55 -3.58
N VAL A 114 4.76 0.41 -2.79
CA VAL A 114 4.01 1.05 -1.70
C VAL A 114 3.98 2.57 -1.94
N ALA A 115 2.81 3.10 -2.24
CA ALA A 115 2.55 4.53 -2.38
C ALA A 115 2.11 5.11 -1.02
N LEU A 116 2.88 6.07 -0.48
CA LEU A 116 2.60 6.74 0.79
C LEU A 116 2.02 8.14 0.55
N TYR A 117 0.90 8.41 1.24
CA TYR A 117 0.17 9.67 1.20
C TYR A 117 0.04 10.24 2.61
N GLY A 118 0.02 11.57 2.73
CA GLY A 118 -0.22 12.26 3.99
C GLY A 118 0.53 13.59 4.07
N GLY A 119 0.05 14.51 4.91
CA GLY A 119 0.62 15.85 5.06
C GLY A 119 2.06 15.86 5.62
N LEU A 120 2.63 17.06 5.71
CA LEU A 120 3.92 17.28 6.36
C LEU A 120 3.85 16.80 7.82
N GLY A 121 4.88 16.06 8.28
CA GLY A 121 4.90 15.52 9.64
C GLY A 121 3.91 14.38 9.93
N ALA A 122 3.17 13.90 8.93
CA ALA A 122 2.22 12.79 9.10
C ALA A 122 2.90 11.48 9.54
N GLY A 123 4.21 11.32 9.33
CA GLY A 123 4.94 10.10 9.74
C GLY A 123 5.20 9.11 8.62
N LYS A 124 5.12 9.54 7.36
CA LYS A 124 5.50 8.77 6.17
C LYS A 124 6.90 8.17 6.28
N THR A 125 7.92 8.98 6.54
CA THR A 125 9.30 8.49 6.74
C THR A 125 9.45 7.56 7.95
N SER A 126 8.66 7.74 9.01
CA SER A 126 8.64 6.80 10.15
C SER A 126 8.09 5.44 9.70
N PHE A 127 7.01 5.42 8.91
CA PHE A 127 6.50 4.19 8.31
C PHE A 127 7.56 3.50 7.43
N VAL A 128 8.25 4.26 6.56
CA VAL A 128 9.34 3.75 5.72
C VAL A 128 10.49 3.17 6.55
N ARG A 129 10.88 3.83 7.65
CA ARG A 129 11.90 3.33 8.57
C ARG A 129 11.51 1.99 9.16
N GLY A 130 10.26 1.87 9.60
CA GLY A 130 9.67 0.61 10.03
C GLY A 130 9.77 -0.47 8.96
N PHE A 131 9.32 -0.16 7.75
CA PHE A 131 9.35 -1.10 6.62
C PHE A 131 10.77 -1.60 6.34
N VAL A 132 11.75 -0.71 6.20
CA VAL A 132 13.16 -1.07 5.95
C VAL A 132 13.73 -1.89 7.10
N SER A 133 13.38 -1.59 8.35
CA SER A 133 13.86 -2.35 9.52
C SER A 133 13.44 -3.83 9.53
N GLY A 134 12.37 -4.19 8.81
CA GLY A 134 11.97 -5.58 8.62
C GLY A 134 12.86 -6.35 7.64
N LEU A 135 13.64 -5.64 6.81
CA LEU A 135 14.42 -6.20 5.69
C LEU A 135 15.93 -5.91 5.78
N SER A 136 16.32 -4.92 6.58
CA SER A 136 17.67 -4.38 6.65
C SER A 136 17.95 -3.68 7.99
N THR A 137 19.22 -3.54 8.33
CA THR A 137 19.70 -2.71 9.46
C THR A 137 20.09 -1.29 9.04
N ALA A 138 19.88 -0.94 7.76
CA ALA A 138 20.23 0.37 7.22
C ALA A 138 19.49 1.51 7.94
N ARG A 139 20.20 2.62 8.15
CA ARG A 139 19.62 3.82 8.76
C ARG A 139 18.82 4.60 7.71
N VAL A 140 17.50 4.64 7.86
CA VAL A 140 16.61 5.39 6.97
C VAL A 140 16.59 6.88 7.30
N LYS A 141 16.70 7.69 6.25
CA LYS A 141 16.45 9.14 6.25
C LYS A 141 15.55 9.49 5.09
N SER A 142 14.73 10.55 5.21
CA SER A 142 13.96 11.04 4.06
C SER A 142 14.92 11.52 2.96
N PRO A 143 14.74 11.09 1.71
CA PRO A 143 15.55 11.50 0.57
C PRO A 143 15.10 12.86 0.03
N THR A 144 14.71 13.81 0.89
CA THR A 144 14.12 15.11 0.47
C THR A 144 15.00 15.91 -0.52
N PHE A 145 16.32 15.68 -0.51
CA PHE A 145 17.28 16.39 -1.37
C PHE A 145 17.86 15.53 -2.51
N VAL A 146 17.89 14.21 -2.34
CA VAL A 146 18.47 13.28 -3.34
C VAL A 146 17.39 12.54 -4.13
N LEU A 147 16.12 12.77 -3.80
CA LEU A 147 14.89 12.24 -4.41
C LEU A 147 14.73 10.72 -4.32
N VAL A 148 15.83 9.96 -4.25
CA VAL A 148 15.85 8.52 -3.99
C VAL A 148 16.98 8.13 -3.02
N HIS A 149 16.68 7.21 -2.09
CA HIS A 149 17.66 6.44 -1.34
C HIS A 149 17.52 4.97 -1.68
N GLU A 150 18.66 4.30 -1.93
CA GLU A 150 18.73 2.85 -2.04
C GLU A 150 19.22 2.26 -0.71
N TYR A 151 18.47 1.32 -0.15
CA TYR A 151 18.86 0.59 1.05
C TYR A 151 19.17 -0.86 0.70
N PRO A 152 20.39 -1.35 0.96
CA PRO A 152 20.71 -2.76 0.78
C PRO A 152 19.88 -3.57 1.78
N ALA A 153 19.17 -4.56 1.28
CA ALA A 153 18.24 -5.40 2.04
C ALA A 153 18.17 -6.80 1.43
N SER A 154 17.72 -7.78 2.23
CA SER A 154 17.59 -9.18 1.79
C SER A 154 16.13 -9.63 1.90
N PRO A 155 15.58 -10.33 0.89
CA PRO A 155 16.22 -10.85 -0.32
C PRO A 155 16.34 -9.83 -1.47
N ALA A 156 15.72 -8.65 -1.35
CA ALA A 156 15.71 -7.62 -2.38
C ALA A 156 15.89 -6.22 -1.75
N PRO A 157 16.52 -5.26 -2.46
CA PRO A 157 16.76 -3.91 -1.96
C PRO A 157 15.47 -3.13 -1.75
N VAL A 158 15.56 -2.02 -1.00
CA VAL A 158 14.47 -1.06 -0.85
C VAL A 158 14.85 0.27 -1.50
N TYR A 159 14.04 0.72 -2.45
CA TYR A 159 14.14 2.01 -3.11
C TYR A 159 13.11 2.95 -2.50
N HIS A 160 13.58 4.00 -1.83
CA HIS A 160 12.74 4.98 -1.16
C HIS A 160 12.80 6.29 -1.92
N PHE A 161 11.66 6.70 -2.46
CA PHE A 161 11.49 7.98 -3.14
C PHE A 161 10.73 8.99 -2.28
N ASP A 162 11.04 10.27 -2.47
CA ASP A 162 10.27 11.39 -1.95
C ASP A 162 9.93 12.35 -3.09
N MET A 163 8.66 12.37 -3.49
CA MET A 163 8.18 13.12 -4.65
C MET A 163 7.73 14.54 -4.32
N TYR A 164 8.00 15.05 -3.10
CA TYR A 164 7.52 16.36 -2.65
C TYR A 164 7.87 17.52 -3.60
N ARG A 165 9.04 17.42 -4.27
CA ARG A 165 9.62 18.44 -5.16
C ARG A 165 9.47 18.15 -6.66
N ILE A 166 8.79 17.07 -7.02
CA ILE A 166 8.55 16.73 -8.42
C ILE A 166 7.41 17.60 -8.93
N GLU A 167 7.65 18.35 -10.00
CA GLU A 167 6.67 19.25 -10.61
C GLU A 167 6.06 18.68 -11.90
N GLY A 168 6.72 17.69 -12.50
CA GLY A 168 6.22 17.05 -13.70
C GLY A 168 7.01 15.85 -14.17
N GLU A 169 6.71 15.45 -15.41
CA GLU A 169 7.25 14.25 -16.05
C GLU A 169 8.77 14.34 -16.29
N ASP A 170 9.28 15.51 -16.68
CA ASP A 170 10.71 15.73 -16.95
C ASP A 170 11.57 15.54 -15.70
N ASP A 171 11.06 15.95 -14.53
CA ASP A 171 11.73 15.73 -13.24
C ASP A 171 11.80 14.23 -12.90
N LEU A 172 10.71 13.50 -13.13
CA LEU A 172 10.67 12.04 -12.92
C LEU A 172 11.66 11.29 -13.81
N TYR A 173 11.75 11.68 -15.09
CA TYR A 173 12.74 11.14 -16.01
C TYR A 173 14.17 11.45 -15.54
N SER A 174 14.42 12.69 -15.10
CA SER A 174 15.75 13.12 -14.64
C SER A 174 16.23 12.38 -13.39
N VAL A 175 15.31 11.96 -12.52
CA VAL A 175 15.61 11.14 -11.33
C VAL A 175 15.83 9.66 -11.69
N GLY A 176 15.51 9.25 -12.92
CA GLY A 176 15.61 7.86 -13.36
C GLY A 176 14.53 6.97 -12.75
N TYR A 177 13.39 7.53 -12.32
CA TYR A 177 12.31 6.81 -11.63
C TYR A 177 11.87 5.54 -12.37
N TYR A 178 11.69 5.64 -13.68
CA TYR A 178 11.20 4.55 -14.52
C TYR A 178 12.14 3.35 -14.59
N ASP A 179 13.44 3.57 -14.44
CA ASP A 179 14.43 2.48 -14.41
C ASP A 179 14.20 1.56 -13.21
N TYR A 180 13.82 2.13 -12.06
CA TYR A 180 13.57 1.37 -10.83
C TYR A 180 12.31 0.51 -10.91
N LEU A 181 11.29 0.90 -11.69
CA LEU A 181 10.08 0.10 -11.87
C LEU A 181 10.38 -1.28 -12.49
N SER A 182 11.50 -1.38 -13.21
CA SER A 182 11.97 -2.63 -13.83
C SER A 182 12.96 -3.43 -12.97
N LYS A 183 13.53 -2.79 -11.93
CA LYS A 183 14.46 -3.46 -11.00
C LYS A 183 13.71 -4.36 -10.03
N ASP A 184 14.36 -5.43 -9.59
CA ASP A 184 13.86 -6.18 -8.43
C ASP A 184 14.12 -5.38 -7.15
N GLY A 185 13.11 -5.33 -6.27
CA GLY A 185 13.14 -4.56 -5.04
C GLY A 185 11.77 -4.11 -4.56
N PHE A 186 11.75 -3.55 -3.35
CA PHE A 186 10.60 -2.85 -2.80
C PHE A 186 10.70 -1.37 -3.13
N ILE A 187 9.64 -0.77 -3.65
CA ILE A 187 9.60 0.65 -4.01
C ILE A 187 8.63 1.34 -3.06
N LEU A 188 9.12 2.28 -2.25
CA LEU A 188 8.31 3.08 -1.34
C LEU A 188 8.37 4.54 -1.79
N VAL A 189 7.21 5.12 -2.08
CA VAL A 189 7.12 6.48 -2.65
C VAL A 189 6.34 7.39 -1.71
N GLU A 190 7.04 8.30 -1.04
CA GLU A 190 6.39 9.39 -0.30
C GLU A 190 5.86 10.46 -1.24
N TRP A 191 4.74 11.10 -0.86
CA TRP A 191 4.06 12.13 -1.65
C TRP A 191 3.57 11.62 -3.00
N SER A 192 3.03 10.41 -3.02
CA SER A 192 2.53 9.76 -4.24
C SER A 192 1.42 10.57 -4.94
N GLU A 193 0.74 11.47 -4.23
CA GLU A 193 -0.21 12.44 -4.79
C GLU A 193 0.42 13.44 -5.77
N ARG A 194 1.75 13.60 -5.77
CA ARG A 194 2.47 14.47 -6.70
C ARG A 194 2.66 13.87 -8.08
N VAL A 195 2.60 12.54 -8.17
CA VAL A 195 2.88 11.79 -9.41
C VAL A 195 1.78 10.76 -9.71
N PRO A 196 0.49 11.14 -9.63
CA PRO A 196 -0.62 10.21 -9.74
C PRO A 196 -0.65 9.41 -11.05
N TRP A 197 -0.07 9.96 -12.12
CA TRP A 197 0.02 9.36 -13.45
C TRP A 197 1.13 8.32 -13.58
N ALA A 198 2.15 8.35 -12.70
CA ALA A 198 3.33 7.49 -12.78
C ALA A 198 3.24 6.25 -11.86
N LEU A 199 2.20 6.14 -11.04
CA LEU A 199 2.02 5.03 -10.11
C LEU A 199 1.62 3.74 -10.84
N PRO A 200 2.20 2.58 -10.50
CA PRO A 200 1.79 1.32 -11.10
C PRO A 200 0.39 0.92 -10.63
N ASP A 201 -0.32 0.19 -11.48
CA ASP A 201 -1.72 -0.22 -11.30
C ASP A 201 -1.88 -1.25 -10.18
N ARG A 202 -0.81 -2.01 -9.91
CA ARG A 202 -0.71 -2.91 -8.76
C ARG A 202 0.23 -2.30 -7.73
N ARG A 203 -0.36 -1.82 -6.63
CA ARG A 203 0.36 -1.17 -5.54
C ARG A 203 -0.40 -1.30 -4.23
N ILE A 204 0.29 -1.10 -3.12
CA ILE A 204 -0.34 -0.85 -1.84
C ILE A 204 -0.30 0.66 -1.60
N GLU A 205 -1.43 1.24 -1.26
CA GLU A 205 -1.50 2.64 -0.84
C GLU A 205 -1.63 2.72 0.67
N VAL A 206 -0.78 3.54 1.28
CA VAL A 206 -0.72 3.82 2.72
C VAL A 206 -1.02 5.29 2.92
N ILE A 207 -2.16 5.60 3.51
CA ILE A 207 -2.61 6.98 3.77
C ILE A 207 -2.45 7.22 5.27
N ILE A 208 -1.67 8.23 5.64
CA ILE A 208 -1.36 8.55 7.03
C ILE A 208 -1.91 9.93 7.38
N GLU A 209 -2.82 9.95 8.35
CA GLU A 209 -3.52 11.15 8.81
C GLU A 209 -3.33 11.33 10.31
N ASN A 210 -3.31 12.57 10.80
CA ASN A 210 -3.39 12.82 12.23
C ASN A 210 -4.76 12.39 12.73
N LYS A 211 -4.80 11.63 13.83
CA LYS A 211 -6.07 11.12 14.36
C LYS A 211 -6.88 12.19 15.10
N ASP A 212 -6.21 12.96 15.96
CA ASP A 212 -6.83 13.96 16.82
C ASP A 212 -5.78 14.99 17.25
N ILE A 213 -6.20 16.25 17.38
CA ILE A 213 -5.40 17.35 17.94
C ILE A 213 -5.04 17.06 19.40
N ALA A 214 -5.94 16.42 20.16
CA ALA A 214 -5.71 16.07 21.57
C ALA A 214 -4.70 14.91 21.76
N SER A 215 -4.29 14.25 20.68
CA SER A 215 -3.29 13.17 20.69
C SER A 215 -2.32 13.38 19.53
N PRO A 216 -1.42 14.37 19.63
CA PRO A 216 -0.61 14.85 18.50
C PRO A 216 0.35 13.80 17.92
N ASP A 217 0.65 12.74 18.68
CA ASP A 217 1.49 11.61 18.25
C ASP A 217 0.68 10.47 17.61
N SER A 218 -0.65 10.52 17.69
CA SER A 218 -1.51 9.47 17.15
C SER A 218 -1.76 9.66 15.65
N ARG A 219 -1.69 8.57 14.89
CA ARG A 219 -2.03 8.55 13.47
C ARG A 219 -3.17 7.58 13.21
N GLN A 220 -4.00 7.93 12.24
CA GLN A 220 -4.86 6.98 11.55
C GLN A 220 -4.16 6.59 10.24
N ILE A 221 -3.82 5.31 10.11
CA ILE A 221 -3.15 4.76 8.94
C ILE A 221 -4.13 3.85 8.21
N LYS A 222 -4.46 4.21 6.97
CA LYS A 222 -5.33 3.44 6.08
C LYS A 222 -4.48 2.77 5.01
N MET A 223 -4.60 1.46 4.86
CA MET A 223 -3.90 0.66 3.85
C MET A 223 -4.88 0.02 2.90
N ARG A 224 -4.68 0.18 1.60
CA ARG A 224 -5.48 -0.47 0.57
C ARG A 224 -4.62 -1.08 -0.51
N LEU A 225 -5.01 -2.26 -0.97
CA LEU A 225 -4.41 -2.90 -2.11
C LEU A 225 -5.13 -2.40 -3.36
N ILE A 226 -4.39 -1.77 -4.26
CA ILE A 226 -4.89 -1.31 -5.55
C ILE A 226 -4.50 -2.33 -6.61
N CYS A 227 -5.50 -2.71 -7.42
CA CYS A 227 -5.36 -3.57 -8.58
C CYS A 227 -6.14 -2.98 -9.76
N GLU A 228 -6.03 -1.66 -9.97
CA GLU A 228 -6.83 -0.91 -10.94
C GLU A 228 -5.96 -0.07 -11.87
N ASP A 229 -6.34 -0.03 -13.15
CA ASP A 229 -5.85 0.97 -14.08
C ASP A 229 -6.58 2.28 -13.77
N ARG A 230 -5.84 3.33 -13.39
CA ARG A 230 -6.39 4.69 -13.43
C ARG A 230 -6.56 5.07 -14.91
N HIS A 231 -7.70 4.73 -15.50
CA HIS A 231 -8.29 5.66 -16.45
C HIS A 231 -9.03 6.70 -15.63
N GLU A 232 -8.34 7.83 -15.39
CA GLU A 232 -9.07 9.05 -15.14
C GLU A 232 -10.05 9.25 -16.28
N ASN A 233 -11.29 9.35 -15.84
CA ASN A 233 -12.42 9.88 -16.54
C ASN A 233 -12.07 11.32 -16.96
N THR A 234 -11.29 11.51 -18.02
CA THR A 234 -11.33 12.75 -18.80
C THR A 234 -12.62 12.70 -19.62
N ARG A 235 -13.73 12.93 -18.94
CA ARG A 235 -14.98 13.30 -19.59
C ARG A 235 -15.23 14.78 -19.31
N THR A 236 -15.06 15.53 -20.41
CA THR A 236 -15.55 16.89 -20.72
C THR A 236 -15.07 18.04 -19.87
#